data_AF-A0A382YW89-F1
#
_entry.id   AF-A0A382YW89-F1
#
_cell.length_a   1.000
_cell.length_b   1.000
_cell.length_c   1.000
_cell.angle_alpha   90.00
_cell.angle_beta   90.00
_cell.angle_gamma   90.00
#
_symmetry.space_group_name_H-M   'P 1'
#
loop_
_entity.id
_entity.type
_entity.pdbx_description
1 polymer ?
#
loop_
_entity_poly.entity_id
_entity_poly.type
_entity_poly.pdbx_seq_one_letter_code
_entity_poly.pdbx_strand_id
1 'polypeptide(L)'
;MKNHLLFFALAALFICCTKIDSSHITFAGNIKNNSEELLKVTNYNSTLKQEISIDSKGNFSDQVFIEKDGYYFFQVGRSYTTVRF
;
A
#
# COMPACT_ATOMS: atom_id res chain seq x y z
N MET A 1 17.65 -18.25 -40.54
CA MET A 1 17.63 -18.63 -39.11
C MET A 1 18.25 -17.57 -38.18
N LYS A 2 19.44 -17.03 -38.50
CA LYS A 2 20.15 -16.03 -37.69
C LYS A 2 19.37 -14.72 -37.44
N ASN A 3 18.57 -14.26 -38.42
CA ASN A 3 17.78 -13.03 -38.28
C ASN A 3 16.51 -13.20 -37.41
N HIS A 4 15.97 -14.42 -37.30
CA HIS A 4 14.81 -14.69 -36.45
C HIS A 4 15.20 -14.77 -34.97
N LEU A 5 16.40 -15.27 -34.67
CA LEU A 5 16.98 -15.26 -33.33
C LEU A 5 17.20 -13.83 -32.82
N LEU A 6 17.62 -12.90 -33.70
CA LEU A 6 17.80 -11.50 -33.35
C LEU A 6 16.46 -10.82 -33.01
N PHE A 7 15.41 -11.10 -33.79
CA PHE A 7 14.06 -10.60 -33.53
C PHE A 7 13.49 -11.16 -32.23
N PHE A 8 13.73 -12.43 -31.92
CA PHE A 8 13.27 -13.05 -30.68
C PHE A 8 14.00 -12.47 -29.45
N ALA A 9 15.30 -12.21 -29.57
CA ALA A 9 16.08 -11.55 -28.53
C ALA A 9 15.63 -10.09 -28.29
N LEU A 10 15.28 -9.37 -29.37
CA LEU A 10 14.75 -8.00 -29.28
C LEU A 10 13.36 -7.97 -28.65
N ALA A 11 12.48 -8.93 -28.98
CA ALA A 11 11.16 -9.06 -28.38
C ALA A 11 11.23 -9.42 -26.88
N ALA A 12 12.18 -10.27 -26.47
CA ALA A 12 12.37 -10.63 -25.07
C ALA A 12 12.83 -9.45 -24.19
N LEU A 13 13.54 -8.47 -24.75
CA LEU A 13 13.95 -7.24 -24.05
C LEU A 13 12.76 -6.32 -23.70
N PHE A 14 11.69 -6.32 -24.51
CA PHE A 14 10.50 -5.51 -24.23
C PHE A 14 9.59 -6.10 -23.14
N ILE A 15 9.67 -7.40 -22.87
CA ILE A 15 8.82 -8.08 -21.87
C ILE A 15 9.40 -7.93 -20.44
N CYS A 16 10.70 -7.65 -20.32
CA CYS A 16 11.39 -7.70 -19.03
C CYS A 16 11.25 -6.42 -18.17
N CYS A 17 10.53 -5.40 -18.64
CA CYS A 17 10.45 -4.11 -17.95
C CYS A 17 9.01 -3.69 -17.62
N THR A 18 8.17 -4.61 -17.16
CA THR A 18 6.99 -4.25 -16.37
C THR A 18 7.41 -4.21 -14.91
N LYS A 19 7.98 -3.08 -14.48
CA LYS A 19 8.03 -2.80 -13.04
C LYS A 19 6.58 -2.70 -12.60
N ILE A 20 6.13 -3.71 -11.85
CA ILE A 20 4.89 -3.60 -11.09
C ILE A 20 5.13 -2.41 -10.18
N ASP A 21 4.47 -1.29 -10.45
CA ASP A 21 4.47 -0.14 -9.57
C ASP A 21 4.13 -0.67 -8.19
N SER A 22 5.05 -0.51 -7.24
CA SER A 22 4.87 -1.03 -5.90
C SER A 22 3.64 -0.36 -5.32
N SER A 23 2.54 -1.09 -5.30
CA SER A 23 1.23 -0.65 -4.84
C SER A 23 1.18 -0.60 -3.32
N HIS A 24 2.27 -0.17 -2.68
CA HIS A 24 2.42 -0.06 -1.25
C HIS A 24 2.86 1.35 -0.90
N ILE A 25 2.25 1.90 0.14
CA ILE A 25 2.70 3.15 0.75
C ILE A 25 3.25 2.83 2.14
N THR A 26 4.22 3.63 2.59
CA THR A 26 4.57 3.65 4.01
C THR A 26 3.63 4.61 4.72
N PHE A 27 2.85 4.12 5.68
CA PHE A 27 2.02 4.96 6.53
C PHE A 27 2.57 4.92 7.95
N ALA A 28 3.05 6.07 8.43
CA ALA A 28 3.70 6.20 9.73
C ALA A 28 3.32 7.52 10.41
N GLY A 29 3.36 7.54 11.74
CA GLY A 29 3.02 8.73 12.52
C GLY A 29 3.07 8.49 14.02
N ASN A 30 2.67 9.53 14.76
CA ASN A 30 2.51 9.50 16.22
C ASN A 30 1.12 10.05 16.59
N ILE A 31 0.41 9.34 17.44
CA ILE A 31 -0.92 9.73 17.94
C ILE A 31 -0.79 10.01 19.43
N LYS A 32 -1.11 11.24 19.81
CA LYS A 32 -1.16 11.66 21.22
C LYS A 32 -2.57 11.51 21.78
N ASN A 33 -2.67 11.33 23.10
CA ASN A 33 -3.94 11.27 23.83
C ASN A 33 -4.88 10.17 23.31
N ASN A 34 -4.33 8.98 23.07
CA ASN A 34 -5.04 7.82 22.56
C ASN A 34 -4.74 6.60 23.45
N SER A 35 -5.71 5.71 23.60
CA SER A 35 -5.58 4.42 24.29
C SER A 35 -5.75 3.21 23.37
N GLU A 36 -6.02 3.45 22.08
CA GLU A 36 -6.14 2.38 21.08
C GLU A 36 -4.76 1.81 20.73
N GLU A 37 -4.69 0.49 20.59
CA GLU A 37 -3.46 -0.24 20.23
C GLU A 37 -3.37 -0.52 18.72
N LEU A 38 -4.44 -0.22 17.97
CA LEU A 38 -4.57 -0.55 16.57
C LEU A 38 -5.09 0.63 15.76
N LEU A 39 -4.48 0.83 14.60
CA LEU A 39 -4.99 1.64 13.51
C LEU A 39 -5.50 0.70 12.42
N LYS A 40 -6.78 0.80 12.07
CA LYS A 40 -7.41 0.00 11.02
C LYS A 40 -7.34 0.74 9.69
N VAL A 41 -6.97 0.03 8.63
CA VAL A 41 -6.95 0.55 7.27
C VAL A 41 -7.95 -0.23 6.42
N THR A 42 -8.88 0.50 5.81
CA THR A 42 -9.90 -0.05 4.90
C THR A 42 -10.01 0.79 3.64
N ASN A 43 -10.60 0.22 2.60
CA ASN A 43 -10.95 0.93 1.37
C ASN A 43 -12.47 1.07 1.23
N TYR A 44 -12.94 1.82 0.23
CA TYR A 44 -14.37 2.06 0.00
C TYR A 44 -15.23 0.79 -0.05
N ASN A 45 -14.71 -0.28 -0.66
CA ASN A 45 -15.42 -1.56 -0.77
C ASN A 45 -15.23 -2.48 0.45
N SER A 46 -14.48 -2.04 1.47
CA SER A 46 -14.10 -2.84 2.66
C SER A 46 -13.43 -4.18 2.33
N THR A 47 -12.79 -4.29 1.16
CA THR A 47 -12.01 -5.48 0.76
C THR A 47 -10.66 -5.48 1.44
N LEU A 48 -10.03 -4.31 1.58
CA LEU A 48 -8.85 -4.13 2.43
C LEU A 48 -9.28 -4.11 3.89
N LYS A 49 -8.62 -4.95 4.70
CA LYS A 49 -8.75 -4.99 6.16
C LYS A 49 -7.37 -5.22 6.76
N GLN A 50 -6.61 -4.15 6.88
CA GLN A 50 -5.28 -4.18 7.49
C GLN A 50 -5.33 -3.52 8.86
N GLU A 51 -4.51 -4.00 9.79
CA GLU A 51 -4.34 -3.41 11.12
C GLU A 51 -2.86 -3.08 11.31
N ILE A 52 -2.59 -1.87 11.79
CA ILE A 52 -1.25 -1.39 12.11
C ILE A 52 -1.19 -1.22 13.62
N SER A 53 -0.21 -1.86 14.27
CA SER A 53 0.00 -1.72 15.71
C SER A 53 0.48 -0.31 16.07
N ILE A 54 -0.06 0.22 17.15
CA ILE A 54 0.36 1.47 17.79
C ILE A 54 1.14 1.07 19.05
N ASP A 55 2.37 1.55 19.16
CA ASP A 55 3.20 1.28 20.35
C ASP A 55 2.72 2.05 21.59
N SER A 56 3.28 1.74 22.76
CA SER A 56 2.93 2.40 24.02
C SER A 56 3.26 3.89 24.09
N LYS A 57 4.02 4.42 23.12
CA LYS A 57 4.35 5.84 22.96
C LYS A 57 3.48 6.52 21.90
N GLY A 58 2.54 5.79 21.30
CA GLY A 58 1.63 6.28 20.27
C GLY A 58 2.20 6.25 18.85
N ASN A 59 3.38 5.65 18.61
CA ASN A 59 3.96 5.56 17.27
C ASN A 59 3.39 4.37 16.50
N PHE A 60 3.26 4.54 15.19
CA PHE A 60 2.93 3.46 14.27
C PHE A 60 3.71 3.64 12.96
N SER A 61 4.00 2.54 12.27
CA SER A 61 4.61 2.54 10.93
C SER A 61 4.43 1.18 10.27
N ASP A 62 3.81 1.15 9.09
CA ASP A 62 3.68 -0.09 8.30
C ASP A 62 3.52 0.20 6.79
N GLN A 63 3.67 -0.84 5.97
CA GLN A 63 3.35 -0.80 4.54
C GLN A 63 1.86 -1.10 4.34
N VAL A 64 1.15 -0.22 3.64
CA VAL A 64 -0.27 -0.40 3.32
C VAL A 64 -0.42 -0.70 1.83
N PHE A 65 -1.13 -1.79 1.50
CA PHE A 65 -1.41 -2.16 0.12
C PHE A 65 -2.54 -1.30 -0.49
N ILE A 66 -2.21 -0.62 -1.58
CA ILE A 66 -3.08 0.21 -2.40
C ILE A 66 -3.43 -0.52 -3.70
N GLU A 67 -4.43 -1.40 -3.63
CA GLU A 67 -4.92 -2.18 -4.78
C GLU A 67 -5.27 -1.33 -6.03
N LYS A 68 -5.86 -0.14 -5.82
CA LYS A 68 -6.36 0.74 -6.89
C LYS A 68 -6.45 2.18 -6.43
N ASP A 69 -6.49 3.13 -7.38
CA ASP A 69 -6.86 4.53 -7.11
C ASP A 69 -8.18 4.56 -6.33
N GLY A 70 -8.22 5.40 -5.30
CA GLY A 70 -9.42 5.58 -4.52
C GLY A 70 -9.17 6.00 -3.08
N TYR A 71 -10.25 5.98 -2.31
CA TYR A 71 -10.25 6.40 -0.92
C TYR A 71 -9.89 5.25 0.02
N TYR A 72 -8.94 5.54 0.90
CA TYR A 72 -8.49 4.69 1.98
C TYR A 72 -8.74 5.40 3.31
N PHE A 73 -9.27 4.66 4.28
CA PHE A 73 -9.67 5.15 5.58
C PHE A 73 -8.72 4.60 6.64
N PHE A 74 -8.14 5.49 7.43
CA PHE A 74 -7.22 5.19 8.51
C PHE A 74 -7.92 5.52 9.82
N GLN A 75 -8.37 4.49 10.52
CA GLN A 75 -9.26 4.60 11.67
C GLN A 75 -8.56 4.20 12.97
N VAL A 76 -8.71 5.03 14.00
CA VAL A 76 -8.22 4.80 15.36
C VAL A 76 -9.43 4.97 16.29
N GLY A 77 -9.92 3.86 16.85
CA GLY A 77 -11.16 3.85 17.63
C GLY A 77 -12.35 4.35 16.78
N ARG A 78 -12.91 5.51 17.12
CA ARG A 78 -14.02 6.16 16.37
C ARG A 78 -13.57 7.27 15.43
N SER A 79 -12.32 7.71 15.55
CA SER A 79 -11.75 8.77 14.71
C SER A 79 -11.16 8.16 13.44
N TYR A 80 -11.30 8.86 12.31
CA TYR A 80 -10.66 8.42 11.07
C TYR A 80 -10.20 9.62 10.24
N THR A 81 -9.21 9.37 9.39
CA THR A 81 -8.85 10.25 8.28
C THR A 81 -8.97 9.49 6.97
N THR A 82 -9.20 10.22 5.90
CA THR A 82 -9.34 9.67 4.56
C THR A 82 -8.23 10.23 3.69
N VAL A 83 -7.53 9.35 2.98
CA VAL A 83 -6.54 9.72 1.97
C VAL A 83 -6.97 9.14 0.63
N ARG A 84 -6.81 9.92 -0.43
CA ARG A 84 -6.98 9.46 -1.81
C ARG A 84 -5.60 9.26 -2.42
N PHE A 85 -5.39 8.07 -2.98
CA PHE A 85 -4.22 7.71 -3.78
C PHE A 85 -4.63 7.51 -5.23
#